data_AF-A0A316Q4M3-F1
#
_entry.id   AF-A0A316Q4M3-F1
#
_cell.length_a   1.000
_cell.length_b   1.000
_cell.length_c   1.000
_cell.angle_alpha   90.00
_cell.angle_beta   90.00
_cell.angle_gamma   90.00
#
_symmetry.space_group_name_H-M   'P 1'
#
loop_
_entity.id
_entity.type
_entity.pdbx_description
1 polymer ?
#
loop_
_entity_poly.entity_id
_entity_poly.type
_entity_poly.pdbx_seq_one_letter_code
_entity_poly.pdbx_strand_id
1 'polypeptide(L)'
;MIDIYTEKKDAKDWIIQNDLYFNLNTSNEEMSEKEVEVIKQADDAILTPDKHIQTKYGLGTIRNLSSGCKTLLNIMKHPEKVVCVEECGPNVLKMIFQMDNIKIYMSRPSFTDIPEDAKLRFNDSEVVTGSMGYNAWWSREYGRREKDGL
;
A
#
# COMPACT_ATOMS: atom_id res chain seq x y z
N MET A 1 -12.74 3.97 -4.18
CA MET A 1 -13.00 3.05 -3.06
C MET A 1 -11.80 2.12 -2.91
N ILE A 2 -11.41 1.81 -1.67
CA ILE A 2 -10.29 0.89 -1.36
C ILE A 2 -10.88 -0.44 -0.90
N ASP A 3 -10.41 -1.55 -1.47
CA ASP A 3 -10.74 -2.89 -1.00
C ASP A 3 -9.69 -3.37 0.00
N ILE A 4 -10.13 -3.71 1.21
CA ILE A 4 -9.27 -4.15 2.30
C ILE A 4 -9.56 -5.60 2.63
N TYR A 5 -8.54 -6.44 2.52
CA TYR A 5 -8.60 -7.85 2.92
C TYR A 5 -7.87 -8.05 4.24
N THR A 6 -8.45 -8.81 5.16
CA THR A 6 -7.88 -9.03 6.50
C THR A 6 -7.34 -10.42 6.74
N GLU A 7 -7.60 -11.34 5.82
CA GLU A 7 -7.10 -12.72 5.85
C GLU A 7 -6.09 -12.93 4.73
N LYS A 8 -4.89 -13.38 5.09
CA LYS A 8 -3.86 -13.66 4.10
C LYS A 8 -4.28 -14.81 3.20
N LYS A 9 -4.19 -14.62 1.88
CA LYS A 9 -4.34 -15.69 0.89
C LYS A 9 -3.04 -15.83 0.11
N ASP A 10 -2.59 -17.07 -0.06
CA ASP A 10 -1.48 -17.38 -0.96
C ASP A 10 -2.04 -17.61 -2.36
N ALA A 11 -2.20 -16.51 -3.10
CA ALA A 11 -2.77 -16.51 -4.43
C ALA A 11 -1.92 -15.65 -5.38
N LYS A 12 -1.95 -15.97 -6.68
CA LYS A 12 -1.14 -15.29 -7.71
C LYS A 12 -1.41 -13.78 -7.81
N ASP A 13 -2.61 -13.37 -7.44
CA ASP A 13 -3.04 -11.97 -7.47
C ASP A 13 -2.71 -11.22 -6.18
N TRP A 14 -1.99 -11.86 -5.25
CA TRP A 14 -1.58 -11.27 -3.99
C TRP A 14 -0.08 -11.00 -4.00
N ILE A 15 0.29 -9.73 -3.76
CA ILE A 15 1.68 -9.31 -3.60
C ILE A 15 1.97 -9.25 -2.10
N ILE A 16 2.53 -10.34 -1.57
CA ILE A 16 2.94 -10.42 -0.15
C ILE A 16 4.38 -9.93 0.02
N GLN A 17 5.29 -10.32 -0.87
CA GLN A 17 6.70 -9.91 -0.83
C GLN A 17 6.92 -8.72 -1.75
N ASN A 18 6.64 -7.51 -1.25
CA ASN A 18 6.64 -6.28 -2.04
C ASN A 18 7.99 -5.98 -2.71
N ASP A 19 9.07 -6.12 -1.96
CA ASP A 19 10.42 -5.82 -2.46
C ASP A 19 10.82 -6.74 -3.61
N LEU A 20 10.61 -8.05 -3.43
CA LEU A 20 10.92 -9.05 -4.46
C LEU A 20 10.06 -8.82 -5.71
N TYR A 21 8.75 -8.62 -5.53
CA TYR A 21 7.84 -8.40 -6.65
C TYR A 21 8.22 -7.13 -7.43
N PHE A 22 8.55 -6.05 -6.73
CA PHE A 22 8.97 -4.79 -7.35
C PHE A 22 10.25 -4.98 -8.17
N ASN A 23 11.26 -5.61 -7.60
CA ASN A 23 12.56 -5.80 -8.25
C ASN A 23 12.49 -6.71 -9.49
N LEU A 24 11.53 -7.64 -9.54
CA LEU A 24 11.35 -8.56 -10.66
C LEU A 24 10.38 -8.03 -11.74
N ASN A 25 9.35 -7.30 -11.36
CA ASN A 25 8.26 -6.89 -12.26
C ASN A 25 8.23 -5.37 -12.41
N THR A 26 7.73 -4.66 -11.39
CA THR A 26 7.39 -3.24 -11.41
C THR A 26 8.57 -2.33 -11.80
N SER A 27 9.79 -2.64 -11.34
CA SER A 27 11.00 -1.84 -11.65
C SER A 27 11.39 -1.87 -13.14
N ASN A 28 10.98 -2.90 -13.87
CA ASN A 28 11.26 -3.02 -15.29
C ASN A 28 10.25 -2.26 -16.16
N GLU A 29 9.11 -1.85 -15.59
CA GLU A 29 8.10 -1.04 -16.29
C GLU A 29 8.55 0.42 -16.48
N GLU A 30 7.88 1.15 -17.37
CA GLU A 30 8.10 2.58 -17.55
C GLU A 30 7.38 3.37 -16.45
N MET A 31 8.04 4.39 -15.90
CA MET A 31 7.47 5.21 -14.83
C MET A 31 6.74 6.43 -15.41
N SER A 32 5.50 6.64 -15.01
CA SER A 32 4.71 7.82 -15.34
C SER A 32 5.08 9.01 -14.45
N GLU A 33 4.72 10.22 -14.86
CA GLU A 33 4.98 11.45 -14.09
C GLU A 33 4.41 11.36 -12.67
N LYS A 34 3.25 10.72 -12.50
CA LYS A 34 2.62 10.49 -11.19
C LYS A 34 3.48 9.61 -10.28
N GLU A 35 4.07 8.55 -10.84
CA GLU A 35 4.92 7.64 -10.07
C GLU A 35 6.24 8.31 -9.68
N VAL A 36 6.81 9.14 -10.58
CA VAL A 36 7.98 9.97 -10.27
C VAL A 36 7.69 10.94 -9.13
N GLU A 37 6.52 11.57 -9.14
CA GLU A 37 6.08 12.46 -8.05
C GLU A 37 5.96 11.70 -6.73
N VAL A 38 5.36 10.51 -6.74
CA VAL A 38 5.22 9.66 -5.54
C VAL A 38 6.59 9.21 -5.00
N ILE A 39 7.54 8.85 -5.88
CA ILE A 39 8.92 8.52 -5.48
C ILE A 39 9.56 9.71 -4.74
N LYS A 40 9.39 10.92 -5.27
CA LYS A 40 9.90 12.13 -4.63
C LYS A 40 9.23 12.41 -3.28
N GLN A 41 7.91 12.23 -3.17
CA GLN A 41 7.17 12.47 -1.93
C GLN A 41 7.47 11.42 -0.85
N ALA A 42 7.61 10.15 -1.21
CA ALA A 42 7.83 9.06 -0.25
C ALA A 42 9.29 8.97 0.22
N ASP A 43 10.25 9.13 -0.69
CA ASP A 43 11.67 8.83 -0.44
C ASP A 43 12.61 10.03 -0.65
N ASP A 44 12.11 11.21 -1.02
CA ASP A 44 12.94 12.38 -1.38
C ASP A 44 13.98 12.03 -2.47
N ALA A 45 13.55 11.18 -3.41
CA ALA A 45 14.37 10.67 -4.50
C ALA A 45 13.92 11.27 -5.84
N ILE A 46 14.88 11.63 -6.69
CA ILE A 46 14.62 12.09 -8.05
C ILE A 46 14.91 10.94 -9.01
N LEU A 47 13.89 10.44 -9.71
CA LEU A 47 14.06 9.44 -10.77
C LEU A 47 14.54 10.11 -12.06
N THR A 48 15.64 9.62 -12.61
CA THR A 48 16.16 10.05 -13.92
C THR A 48 15.62 9.15 -15.04
N PRO A 49 15.62 9.62 -16.31
CA PRO A 49 15.09 8.84 -17.44
C PRO A 49 15.76 7.47 -17.64
N ASP A 50 17.00 7.32 -17.21
CA ASP A 50 17.80 6.09 -17.26
C ASP A 50 17.60 5.17 -16.03
N LYS A 51 16.51 5.36 -15.27
CA LYS A 51 16.11 4.56 -14.09
C LYS A 51 17.08 4.62 -12.90
N HIS A 52 17.98 5.59 -12.88
CA HIS A 52 18.74 5.94 -11.69
C HIS A 52 17.88 6.80 -10.75
N ILE A 53 18.19 6.72 -9.46
CA ILE A 53 17.62 7.62 -8.46
C ILE A 53 18.73 8.48 -7.88
N GLN A 54 18.46 9.77 -7.75
CA GLN A 54 19.31 10.69 -7.02
C GLN A 54 18.69 10.98 -5.67
N THR A 55 19.41 10.65 -4.60
CA THR A 55 19.00 10.90 -3.21
C THR A 55 20.04 11.78 -2.52
N LYS A 56 19.70 12.27 -1.33
CA LYS A 56 20.68 12.97 -0.46
C LYS A 56 21.91 12.11 -0.06
N TYR A 57 21.83 10.79 -0.20
CA TYR A 57 22.91 9.85 0.12
C TYR A 57 23.77 9.49 -1.11
N GLY A 58 23.41 9.95 -2.30
CA GLY A 58 24.12 9.69 -3.54
C GLY A 58 23.23 9.11 -4.64
N LEU A 59 23.88 8.63 -5.69
CA LEU A 59 23.26 7.96 -6.83
C LEU A 59 22.98 6.49 -6.49
N GLY A 60 21.78 6.04 -6.81
CA GLY A 60 21.35 4.66 -6.70
C GLY A 60 20.54 4.24 -7.92
N THR A 61 19.97 3.04 -7.85
CA THR A 61 19.00 2.55 -8.84
C THR A 61 17.60 2.56 -8.26
N ILE A 62 16.57 2.44 -9.09
CA ILE A 62 15.18 2.31 -8.63
C ILE A 62 14.97 1.17 -7.61
N ARG A 63 15.85 0.15 -7.60
CA ARG A 63 15.82 -0.96 -6.63
C ARG A 63 16.28 -0.55 -5.23
N ASN A 64 16.91 0.61 -5.08
CA ASN A 64 17.37 1.15 -3.80
C ASN A 64 16.32 2.00 -3.07
N LEU A 65 15.10 2.12 -3.62
CA LEU A 65 13.98 2.75 -2.94
C LEU A 65 13.60 2.00 -1.65
N SER A 66 12.95 2.71 -0.72
CA SER A 66 12.42 2.13 0.52
C SER A 66 11.34 1.09 0.23
N SER A 67 11.16 0.14 1.15
CA SER A 67 10.10 -0.87 1.03
C SER A 67 8.71 -0.25 0.93
N GLY A 68 8.49 0.88 1.62
CA GLY A 68 7.23 1.62 1.55
C GLY A 68 6.99 2.25 0.17
N CYS A 69 8.00 2.90 -0.40
CA CYS A 69 7.90 3.46 -1.76
C CYS A 69 7.67 2.36 -2.82
N LYS A 70 8.37 1.23 -2.71
CA LYS A 70 8.15 0.06 -3.58
C LYS A 70 6.73 -0.49 -3.49
N THR A 71 6.16 -0.52 -2.28
CA THR A 71 4.79 -0.98 -2.05
C THR A 71 3.78 -0.04 -2.71
N LEU A 72 3.96 1.29 -2.58
CA LEU A 72 3.15 2.29 -3.29
C LEU A 72 3.18 2.08 -4.80
N LEU A 73 4.38 1.89 -5.37
CA LEU A 73 4.53 1.69 -6.80
C LEU A 73 3.86 0.39 -7.27
N ASN A 74 3.96 -0.70 -6.50
CA ASN A 74 3.24 -1.94 -6.78
C ASN A 74 1.72 -1.72 -6.82
N ILE A 75 1.16 -0.95 -5.88
CA ILE A 75 -0.27 -0.61 -5.84
C ILE A 75 -0.67 0.21 -7.07
N MET A 76 0.11 1.23 -7.42
CA MET A 76 -0.20 2.12 -8.55
C MET A 76 -0.12 1.41 -9.91
N LYS A 77 0.87 0.51 -10.08
CA LYS A 77 1.04 -0.26 -11.32
C LYS A 77 0.08 -1.42 -11.46
N HIS A 78 -0.31 -2.02 -10.34
CA HIS A 78 -1.17 -3.21 -10.32
C HIS A 78 -2.36 -3.03 -9.38
N PRO A 79 -3.27 -2.07 -9.65
CA PRO A 79 -4.43 -1.81 -8.80
C PRO A 79 -5.39 -3.01 -8.72
N GLU A 80 -5.32 -3.94 -9.68
CA GLU A 80 -6.10 -5.18 -9.69
C GLU A 80 -5.62 -6.23 -8.68
N LYS A 81 -4.34 -6.16 -8.26
CA LYS A 81 -3.71 -7.07 -7.32
C LYS A 81 -3.90 -6.62 -5.87
N VAL A 82 -3.96 -7.57 -4.96
CA VAL A 82 -4.04 -7.31 -3.52
C VAL A 82 -2.62 -7.16 -2.97
N VAL A 83 -2.27 -5.95 -2.53
CA VAL A 83 -0.91 -5.66 -2.05
C VAL A 83 -0.84 -5.63 -0.53
N CYS A 84 0.11 -6.34 0.07
CA CYS A 84 0.34 -6.32 1.51
C CYS A 84 0.90 -4.96 1.96
N VAL A 85 0.28 -4.32 2.95
CA VAL A 85 0.72 -3.01 3.46
C VAL A 85 1.28 -3.07 4.89
N GLU A 86 1.51 -4.27 5.43
CA GLU A 86 1.95 -4.47 6.82
C GLU A 86 3.35 -3.91 7.11
N GLU A 87 4.20 -3.79 6.08
CA GLU A 87 5.56 -3.23 6.19
C GLU A 87 5.61 -1.71 5.95
N CYS A 88 4.45 -1.07 5.70
CA CYS A 88 4.41 0.35 5.40
C CYS A 88 4.36 1.21 6.67
N GLY A 89 5.20 2.26 6.69
CA GLY A 89 5.12 3.29 7.73
C GLY A 89 3.92 4.23 7.56
N PRO A 90 3.56 5.02 8.60
CA PRO A 90 2.39 5.90 8.59
C PRO A 90 2.34 6.90 7.42
N ASN A 91 3.50 7.42 6.99
CA ASN A 91 3.60 8.36 5.86
C ASN A 91 3.11 7.73 4.55
N VAL A 92 3.50 6.49 4.29
CA VAL A 92 3.12 5.74 3.09
C VAL A 92 1.66 5.30 3.18
N LEU A 93 1.24 4.80 4.35
CA LEU A 93 -0.16 4.42 4.57
C LEU A 93 -1.11 5.58 4.33
N LYS A 94 -0.76 6.80 4.78
CA LYS A 94 -1.54 8.00 4.52
C LYS A 94 -1.76 8.25 3.02
N MET A 95 -0.73 8.04 2.20
CA MET A 95 -0.86 8.15 0.75
C MET A 95 -1.77 7.05 0.19
N ILE A 96 -1.63 5.80 0.66
CA ILE A 96 -2.47 4.66 0.24
C ILE A 96 -3.95 4.94 0.53
N PHE A 97 -4.28 5.46 1.71
CA PHE A 97 -5.67 5.76 2.10
C PHE A 97 -6.28 6.97 1.38
N GLN A 98 -5.48 7.74 0.64
CA GLN A 98 -5.94 8.80 -0.26
C GLN A 98 -6.18 8.31 -1.70
N MET A 99 -5.83 7.07 -2.02
CA MET A 99 -6.05 6.48 -3.34
C MET A 99 -7.46 5.91 -3.50
N ASP A 100 -7.85 5.69 -4.75
CA ASP A 100 -9.10 5.06 -5.12
C ASP A 100 -8.88 3.89 -6.09
N ASN A 101 -9.76 2.89 -6.02
CA ASN A 101 -9.80 1.73 -6.91
C ASN A 101 -8.56 0.83 -6.80
N ILE A 102 -8.10 0.64 -5.57
CA ILE A 102 -6.96 -0.22 -5.22
C ILE A 102 -7.40 -1.33 -4.27
N LYS A 103 -6.59 -2.39 -4.20
CA LYS A 103 -6.82 -3.51 -3.28
C LYS A 103 -5.60 -3.72 -2.38
N ILE A 104 -5.83 -3.78 -1.07
CA ILE A 104 -4.77 -3.94 -0.08
C ILE A 104 -5.09 -5.06 0.90
N TYR A 105 -4.04 -5.63 1.47
CA TYR A 105 -4.12 -6.60 2.55
C TYR A 105 -3.46 -6.06 3.82
N MET A 106 -4.15 -6.18 4.94
CA MET A 106 -3.63 -5.89 6.28
C MET A 106 -4.30 -6.80 7.32
N SER A 107 -3.52 -7.53 8.12
CA SER A 107 -4.10 -8.38 9.18
C SER A 107 -4.53 -7.58 10.41
N ARG A 108 -4.00 -6.38 10.61
CA ARG A 108 -4.21 -5.52 11.78
C ARG A 108 -4.37 -4.07 11.31
N PRO A 109 -5.11 -3.24 12.06
CA PRO A 109 -5.17 -1.82 11.76
C PRO A 109 -3.81 -1.20 12.00
N SER A 110 -3.41 -0.33 11.08
CA SER A 110 -2.30 0.59 11.29
C SER A 110 -2.82 1.93 11.78
N PHE A 111 -2.05 2.58 12.67
CA PHE A 111 -2.33 3.96 13.09
C PHE A 111 -1.93 4.91 11.96
N THR A 112 -2.91 5.46 11.25
CA THR A 112 -2.69 6.41 10.14
C THR A 112 -3.91 7.31 9.96
N ASP A 113 -3.71 8.45 9.33
CA ASP A 113 -4.77 9.40 9.01
C ASP A 113 -5.59 8.86 7.82
N ILE A 114 -6.86 8.57 8.05
CA ILE A 114 -7.82 8.16 7.01
C ILE A 114 -8.72 9.35 6.69
N PRO A 115 -8.81 9.81 5.43
CA PRO A 115 -9.71 10.89 5.03
C PRO A 115 -11.17 10.58 5.40
N GLU A 116 -11.92 11.57 5.87
CA GLU A 116 -13.32 11.39 6.32
C GLU A 116 -14.26 10.91 5.20
N ASP A 117 -13.93 11.19 3.94
CA ASP A 117 -14.66 10.77 2.75
C ASP A 117 -14.16 9.46 2.13
N ALA A 118 -13.08 8.87 2.68
CA ALA A 118 -12.52 7.62 2.17
C ALA A 118 -13.53 6.48 2.30
N LYS A 119 -13.84 5.82 1.17
CA LYS A 119 -14.71 4.64 1.12
C LYS A 119 -13.88 3.37 1.14
N LEU A 120 -14.10 2.53 2.15
CA LEU A 120 -13.34 1.32 2.40
C LEU A 120 -14.29 0.13 2.38
N ARG A 121 -13.98 -0.91 1.60
CA ARG A 121 -14.74 -2.16 1.57
C ARG A 121 -13.91 -3.28 2.17
N PHE A 122 -14.37 -3.87 3.26
CA PHE A 122 -13.72 -4.98 3.92
C PHE A 122 -14.20 -6.32 3.39
N ASN A 123 -13.27 -7.20 3.02
CA ASN A 123 -13.50 -8.60 2.62
C ASN A 123 -14.70 -8.75 1.66
N ASP A 124 -14.72 -7.92 0.61
CA ASP A 124 -15.76 -7.88 -0.44
C ASP A 124 -17.21 -7.64 0.04
N SER A 125 -17.42 -7.25 1.30
CA SER A 125 -18.74 -7.26 1.93
C SER A 125 -19.11 -5.92 2.56
N GLU A 126 -18.48 -5.55 3.67
CA GLU A 126 -18.89 -4.38 4.43
C GLU A 126 -18.21 -3.11 3.92
N VAL A 127 -18.99 -2.09 3.58
CA VAL A 127 -18.47 -0.76 3.19
C VAL A 127 -18.60 0.20 4.37
N VAL A 128 -17.49 0.81 4.75
CA VAL A 128 -17.42 1.85 5.77
C VAL A 128 -16.84 3.13 5.17
N THR A 129 -17.00 4.24 5.88
CA THR A 129 -16.52 5.55 5.44
C THR A 129 -15.77 6.24 6.55
N GLY A 130 -14.65 6.87 6.18
CA GLY A 130 -13.85 7.68 7.07
C GLY A 130 -13.12 6.90 8.17
N SER A 131 -12.39 7.65 8.98
CA SER A 131 -11.63 7.15 10.11
C SER A 131 -12.53 6.44 11.15
N MET A 132 -13.72 7.01 11.43
CA MET A 132 -14.69 6.43 12.37
C MET A 132 -15.19 5.06 11.91
N GLY A 133 -15.58 4.92 10.64
CA GLY A 133 -16.06 3.67 10.09
C GLY A 133 -15.00 2.58 10.09
N TYR A 134 -13.77 2.94 9.69
CA TYR A 134 -12.62 2.04 9.75
C TYR A 134 -12.34 1.54 11.17
N ASN A 135 -12.27 2.44 12.16
CA ASN A 135 -11.99 2.08 13.55
C ASN A 135 -13.11 1.22 14.15
N ALA A 136 -14.37 1.56 13.89
CA ALA A 136 -15.51 0.79 14.35
C ALA A 136 -15.51 -0.64 13.77
N TRP A 137 -15.12 -0.80 12.50
CA TRP A 137 -14.97 -2.12 11.87
C TRP A 137 -13.90 -2.95 12.58
N TRP A 138 -12.70 -2.39 12.76
CA TRP A 138 -11.60 -3.08 13.45
C TRP A 138 -11.92 -3.45 14.90
N SER A 139 -12.60 -2.57 15.64
CA SER A 139 -13.03 -2.89 17.01
C SER A 139 -13.96 -4.12 17.06
N ARG A 140 -14.88 -4.26 16.09
CA ARG A 140 -15.74 -5.45 16.01
C ARG A 140 -14.97 -6.69 15.59
N GLU A 141 -14.06 -6.56 14.63
CA GLU A 141 -13.23 -7.67 14.15
C GLU A 141 -12.32 -8.21 15.27
N TYR A 142 -11.71 -7.34 16.08
CA TYR A 142 -10.97 -7.78 17.27
C TYR A 142 -11.85 -8.49 18.29
N GLY A 143 -13.04 -7.94 18.58
CA GLY A 143 -13.98 -8.61 19.48
C GLY A 143 -14.46 -9.98 18.97
N ARG A 144 -14.45 -10.21 17.65
CA ARG A 144 -14.68 -11.54 17.06
C ARG A 144 -13.47 -12.46 17.25
N ARG A 145 -12.26 -12.00 16.92
CA ARG A 145 -11.01 -12.78 17.06
C ARG A 145 -10.75 -13.22 18.49
N GLU A 146 -11.00 -12.34 19.46
CA GLU A 146 -10.89 -12.66 20.89
C GLU A 146 -11.84 -13.80 21.31
N LYS A 147 -13.05 -13.85 20.76
CA LYS A 147 -14.01 -14.94 21.02
C LYS A 147 -13.62 -16.25 20.35
N ASP A 148 -13.02 -16.14 19.16
CA ASP A 148 -12.59 -17.29 18.35
C ASP A 148 -11.21 -17.83 18.79
N GLY A 149 -10.50 -17.14 19.69
CA GLY A 149 -9.16 -17.51 20.16
C GLY A 149 -8.05 -17.28 19.11
N LEU A 150 -8.26 -16.33 18.20
CA LEU A 150 -7.39 -16.00 17.06
C LEU A 150 -6.54 -14.74 17.29
#